data_AF-A0A416VQA6-F1
#
_entry.id   AF-A0A416VQA6-F1
#
_cell.length_a   1.000
_cell.length_b   1.000
_cell.length_c   1.000
_cell.angle_alpha   90.00
_cell.angle_beta   90.00
_cell.angle_gamma   90.00
#
_symmetry.space_group_name_H-M   'P 1'
#
loop_
_entity.id
_entity.type
_entity.pdbx_description
1 polymer ?
#
loop_
_entity_poly.entity_id
_entity_poly.type
_entity_poly.pdbx_seq_one_letter_code
_entity_poly.pdbx_strand_id
1 'polypeptide(L)'
;MDDMRRLIILLLLWLLLVNSYSQEKYIPQSTNFAEFAIYEAITDFADNCRLFKQDSIFHIRIQDTLKHYTLQRNQGALKWICDSVYANLFVINIIPSINKLFYLPDAVVGSKGKLPSRYVIVKSKLFYWDDDDYPLTEETLSVLKKYDALTDMIHDRVLPETVLDESKKSIHYYFCRNNLLKYKRAASSKSAGYYRPPKLKCGN
;
A
#
# COMPACT_ATOMS: atom_id res chain seq x y z
N MET A 1 -39.98 -10.62 34.53
CA MET A 1 -39.22 -11.21 33.39
C MET A 1 -39.25 -10.31 32.14
N ASP A 2 -40.20 -9.38 32.02
CA ASP A 2 -40.25 -8.42 30.89
C ASP A 2 -39.25 -7.26 30.99
N ASP A 3 -38.90 -6.81 32.19
CA ASP A 3 -38.07 -5.61 32.39
C ASP A 3 -36.59 -5.85 32.06
N MET A 4 -36.06 -7.00 32.46
CA MET A 4 -34.69 -7.43 32.13
C MET A 4 -34.53 -7.63 30.62
N ARG A 5 -35.59 -8.09 29.94
CA ARG A 5 -35.62 -8.27 28.49
C ARG A 5 -35.61 -6.92 27.76
N ARG A 6 -36.32 -5.92 28.26
CA ARG A 6 -36.28 -4.53 27.76
C ARG A 6 -34.90 -3.90 27.93
N LEU A 7 -34.26 -4.08 29.08
CA LEU A 7 -32.91 -3.59 29.34
C LEU A 7 -31.88 -4.21 28.38
N ILE A 8 -31.95 -5.52 28.15
CA ILE A 8 -31.07 -6.22 27.19
C ILE A 8 -31.30 -5.72 25.76
N ILE A 9 -32.55 -5.52 25.35
CA ILE A 9 -32.88 -5.01 24.00
C ILE A 9 -32.35 -3.57 23.83
N LEU A 10 -32.50 -2.71 24.83
CA LEU A 10 -31.97 -1.34 24.80
C LEU A 10 -30.43 -1.32 24.73
N LEU A 11 -29.77 -2.23 25.44
CA LEU A 11 -28.31 -2.35 25.43
C LEU A 11 -27.79 -2.85 24.06
N LEU A 12 -28.49 -3.79 23.44
CA LEU A 12 -28.18 -4.29 22.09
C LEU A 12 -28.42 -3.21 21.01
N LEU A 13 -29.49 -2.44 21.13
CA LEU A 13 -29.76 -1.30 20.24
C LEU A 13 -28.70 -0.20 20.37
N TRP A 14 -28.22 0.05 21.60
CA TRP A 14 -27.14 1.00 21.83
C TRP A 14 -25.80 0.51 21.24
N LEU A 15 -25.49 -0.79 21.37
CA LEU A 15 -24.32 -1.40 20.72
C LEU A 15 -24.39 -1.38 19.18
N LEU A 16 -25.59 -1.42 18.60
CA LEU A 16 -25.79 -1.25 17.15
C LEU A 16 -25.56 0.21 16.70
N LEU A 17 -25.88 1.19 17.55
CA LEU A 17 -25.68 2.61 17.27
C LEU A 17 -24.23 3.07 17.45
N VAL A 18 -23.45 2.43 18.34
CA VAL A 18 -22.02 2.76 18.54
C VAL A 18 -21.12 2.14 17.47
N ASN A 19 -21.58 1.09 16.78
CA ASN A 19 -20.84 0.44 15.69
C ASN A 19 -21.05 1.07 14.31
N SER A 20 -21.95 2.04 14.15
CA SER A 20 -22.00 2.88 12.95
C SER A 20 -20.97 4.00 13.03
N TYR A 21 -19.71 3.65 13.28
CA TYR A 21 -18.60 4.53 12.92
C TYR A 21 -18.49 4.46 11.40
N SER A 22 -19.35 5.22 10.72
CA SER A 22 -19.14 5.57 9.32
C SER A 22 -17.83 6.32 9.29
N GLN A 23 -16.74 5.63 8.97
CA GLN A 23 -15.53 6.34 8.58
C GLN A 23 -15.91 7.20 7.38
N GLU A 24 -15.91 8.52 7.58
CA GLU A 24 -15.94 9.46 6.48
C GLU A 24 -14.84 9.02 5.50
N LYS A 25 -15.21 8.89 4.23
CA LYS A 25 -14.24 8.75 3.15
C LYS A 25 -13.36 9.99 3.20
N TYR A 26 -12.21 9.90 3.85
CA TYR A 26 -11.18 10.92 3.74
C TYR A 26 -10.58 10.79 2.34
N ILE A 27 -11.22 11.44 1.39
CA ILE A 27 -10.65 11.74 0.08
C ILE A 27 -10.10 13.15 0.23
N PRO A 28 -8.80 13.34 0.50
CA PRO A 28 -8.25 14.67 0.35
C PRO A 28 -8.49 15.09 -1.09
N GLN A 29 -9.06 16.28 -1.28
CA GLN A 29 -9.04 16.97 -2.56
C GLN A 29 -7.59 17.39 -2.84
N SER A 30 -6.74 16.40 -3.10
CA SER A 30 -5.34 16.63 -3.43
C SER A 30 -5.26 17.08 -4.88
N THR A 31 -4.59 18.22 -5.11
CA THR A 31 -4.20 18.66 -6.44
C THR A 31 -2.97 17.89 -6.96
N ASN A 32 -2.37 17.04 -6.14
CA ASN A 32 -1.24 16.19 -6.53
C ASN A 32 -1.76 14.92 -7.22
N PHE A 33 -1.36 14.75 -8.49
CA PHE A 33 -1.69 13.62 -9.33
C PHE A 33 -1.40 12.26 -8.67
N ALA A 34 -0.23 12.11 -8.03
CA ALA A 34 0.20 10.86 -7.43
C ALA A 34 -0.67 10.50 -6.21
N GLU A 35 -0.95 11.49 -5.36
CA GLU A 35 -1.82 11.29 -4.20
C GLU A 35 -3.23 10.88 -4.62
N PHE A 36 -3.84 11.55 -5.61
CA PHE A 36 -5.15 11.15 -6.11
C PHE A 36 -5.17 9.69 -6.56
N ALA A 37 -4.18 9.26 -7.35
CA ALA A 37 -4.07 7.88 -7.80
C ALA A 37 -3.90 6.88 -6.63
N ILE A 38 -3.17 7.27 -5.59
CA ILE A 38 -3.02 6.48 -4.36
C ILE A 38 -4.38 6.31 -3.67
N TYR A 39 -5.11 7.40 -3.44
CA TYR A 39 -6.42 7.34 -2.75
C TYR A 39 -7.47 6.55 -3.53
N GLU A 40 -7.52 6.69 -4.86
CA GLU A 40 -8.38 5.87 -5.71
C GLU A 40 -8.01 4.38 -5.63
N ALA A 41 -6.72 4.06 -5.69
CA ALA A 41 -6.25 2.68 -5.56
C ALA A 41 -6.57 2.07 -4.19
N ILE A 42 -6.33 2.80 -3.10
CA ILE A 42 -6.64 2.35 -1.73
C ILE A 42 -8.15 2.15 -1.56
N THR A 43 -8.96 3.08 -2.07
CA THR A 43 -10.42 3.00 -1.97
C THR A 43 -10.94 1.77 -2.68
N ASP A 44 -10.57 1.54 -3.95
CA ASP A 44 -10.95 0.32 -4.66
C ASP A 44 -10.42 -0.94 -3.97
N PHE A 45 -9.20 -0.90 -3.45
CA PHE A 45 -8.61 -2.04 -2.75
C PHE A 45 -9.41 -2.41 -1.49
N ALA A 46 -9.72 -1.41 -0.66
CA ALA A 46 -10.44 -1.58 0.60
C ALA A 46 -11.91 -2.00 0.41
N ASP A 47 -12.52 -1.64 -0.72
CA ASP A 47 -13.91 -1.96 -1.02
C ASP A 47 -14.05 -3.27 -1.82
N ASN A 48 -13.16 -3.53 -2.77
CA ASN A 48 -13.36 -4.51 -3.83
C ASN A 48 -12.28 -5.61 -3.92
N CYS A 49 -11.30 -5.65 -3.01
CA CYS A 49 -10.22 -6.64 -3.06
C CYS A 49 -10.23 -7.59 -1.85
N ARG A 50 -10.20 -8.91 -2.10
CA ARG A 50 -10.13 -9.93 -1.03
C ARG A 50 -8.84 -9.87 -0.22
N LEU A 51 -7.72 -9.45 -0.83
CA LEU A 51 -6.44 -9.31 -0.13
C LEU A 51 -6.51 -8.27 0.98
N PHE A 52 -7.43 -7.29 0.89
CA PHE A 52 -7.67 -6.34 1.96
C PHE A 52 -7.98 -7.03 3.30
N LYS A 53 -8.60 -8.23 3.28
CA LYS A 53 -8.93 -8.97 4.50
C LYS A 53 -7.75 -9.72 5.11
N GLN A 54 -6.67 -9.94 4.36
CA GLN A 54 -5.60 -10.88 4.73
C GLN A 54 -4.51 -10.26 5.60
N ASP A 55 -4.27 -8.95 5.48
CA ASP A 55 -3.22 -8.25 6.20
C ASP A 55 -3.76 -6.93 6.79
N SER A 56 -3.08 -6.36 7.78
CA SER A 56 -3.45 -5.09 8.44
C SER A 56 -2.59 -3.90 8.01
N ILE A 57 -1.46 -4.18 7.35
CA ILE A 57 -0.46 -3.19 6.94
C ILE A 57 -0.11 -3.43 5.48
N PHE A 58 -0.11 -2.36 4.69
CA PHE A 58 0.18 -2.39 3.26
C PHE A 58 1.20 -1.30 2.89
N HIS A 59 2.22 -1.70 2.14
CA HIS A 59 3.15 -0.78 1.51
C HIS A 59 2.64 -0.40 0.12
N ILE A 60 2.66 0.89 -0.18
CA ILE A 60 2.35 1.44 -1.48
C ILE A 60 3.65 1.79 -2.21
N ARG A 61 3.87 1.17 -3.37
CA ARG A 61 4.95 1.54 -4.28
C ARG A 61 4.39 2.24 -5.50
N ILE A 62 4.95 3.42 -5.78
CA ILE A 62 4.59 4.26 -6.93
C ILE A 62 5.59 4.00 -8.06
N GLN A 63 5.09 3.84 -9.28
CA GLN A 63 5.92 3.89 -10.48
C GLN A 63 5.33 4.94 -11.41
N ASP A 64 5.98 6.09 -11.46
CA ASP A 64 5.52 7.21 -12.27
C ASP A 64 5.48 6.81 -13.75
N THR A 65 6.48 6.05 -14.22
CA THR A 65 6.48 5.41 -15.55
C THR A 65 6.73 3.92 -15.44
N LEU A 66 5.89 3.11 -16.09
CA LEU A 66 6.09 1.66 -16.11
C LEU A 66 7.17 1.25 -17.12
N LYS A 67 8.23 0.63 -16.61
CA LYS A 67 9.24 -0.09 -17.42
C LYS A 67 8.93 -1.59 -17.38
N HIS A 68 8.85 -2.22 -18.55
CA HIS A 68 8.65 -3.65 -18.69
C HIS A 68 9.98 -4.35 -18.98
N TYR A 69 10.30 -5.35 -18.16
CA TYR A 69 11.52 -6.12 -18.23
C TYR A 69 11.20 -7.55 -18.66
N THR A 70 12.04 -8.08 -19.55
CA THR A 70 12.00 -9.49 -19.95
C THR A 70 13.32 -10.15 -19.58
N LEU A 71 13.25 -11.40 -19.14
CA LEU A 71 14.43 -12.20 -18.84
C LEU A 71 14.96 -12.77 -20.16
N GLN A 72 16.17 -12.37 -20.55
CA GLN A 72 16.81 -12.80 -21.79
C GLN A 72 18.17 -13.43 -21.50
N ARG A 73 18.59 -14.39 -22.33
CA ARG A 73 19.93 -14.97 -22.25
C ARG A 73 20.87 -14.16 -23.14
N ASN A 74 21.92 -13.61 -22.55
CA ASN A 74 22.96 -12.85 -23.25
C ASN A 74 24.34 -13.38 -22.83
N GLN A 75 25.13 -13.89 -23.79
CA GLN A 75 26.45 -14.48 -23.58
C GLN A 75 26.46 -15.53 -22.46
N GLY A 76 25.47 -16.42 -22.46
CA GLY A 76 25.35 -17.50 -21.46
C GLY A 76 24.70 -17.10 -20.14
N ALA A 77 24.64 -15.81 -19.79
CA ALA A 77 24.01 -15.32 -18.56
C ALA A 77 22.55 -14.90 -18.78
N LEU A 78 21.68 -15.15 -17.79
CA LEU A 78 20.33 -14.59 -17.77
C LEU A 78 20.37 -13.16 -17.25
N LYS A 79 19.79 -12.22 -18.00
CA LYS A 79 19.75 -10.79 -17.66
C LYS A 79 18.33 -10.25 -17.85
N TRP A 80 17.88 -9.42 -16.92
CA TRP A 80 16.66 -8.64 -17.09
C TRP A 80 16.96 -7.45 -18.00
N ILE A 81 16.24 -7.37 -19.12
CA ILE A 81 16.42 -6.31 -20.12
C ILE A 81 15.12 -5.51 -20.19
N CYS A 82 15.24 -4.17 -20.17
CA CYS A 82 14.11 -3.27 -20.37
C CYS A 82 13.64 -3.38 -21.82
N ASP A 83 12.52 -4.06 -22.02
CA ASP A 83 11.94 -4.40 -23.31
C ASP A 83 10.98 -3.32 -23.82
N SER A 84 10.28 -2.64 -22.91
CA SER A 84 9.34 -1.59 -23.28
C SER A 84 9.18 -0.56 -22.17
N VAL A 85 8.87 0.69 -22.53
CA VAL A 85 8.54 1.76 -21.61
C VAL A 85 7.14 2.26 -21.93
N TYR A 86 6.23 2.21 -20.95
CA TYR A 86 4.86 2.67 -21.06
C TYR A 86 4.74 4.05 -20.41
N ALA A 87 5.14 5.09 -21.15
CA ALA A 87 5.16 6.47 -20.65
C ALA A 87 3.79 6.99 -20.21
N ASN A 88 2.70 6.48 -20.79
CA ASN A 88 1.32 6.87 -20.48
C ASN A 88 0.71 6.11 -19.29
N LEU A 89 1.44 5.17 -18.68
CA LEU A 89 0.97 4.40 -17.53
C LEU A 89 1.64 4.87 -16.24
N PHE A 90 0.82 5.23 -15.28
CA PHE A 90 1.19 5.47 -13.89
C PHE A 90 0.72 4.30 -13.04
N VAL A 91 1.59 3.71 -12.22
CA VAL A 91 1.27 2.45 -11.52
C VAL A 91 1.37 2.61 -10.02
N ILE A 92 0.28 2.26 -9.33
CA ILE A 92 0.24 2.09 -7.88
C ILE A 92 0.25 0.61 -7.55
N ASN A 93 1.20 0.19 -6.74
CA ASN A 93 1.31 -1.18 -6.25
C ASN A 93 0.94 -1.19 -4.78
N ILE A 94 -0.05 -1.99 -4.40
CA ILE A 94 -0.42 -2.24 -3.01
C ILE A 94 0.11 -3.63 -2.65
N ILE A 95 1.07 -3.66 -1.72
CA ILE A 95 1.83 -4.83 -1.33
C ILE A 95 1.54 -5.10 0.15
N PRO A 96 1.04 -6.29 0.52
CA PRO A 96 0.91 -6.62 1.93
C PRO A 96 2.28 -6.65 2.63
N SER A 97 2.41 -5.96 3.76
CA SER A 97 3.68 -5.84 4.48
C SER A 97 3.91 -7.08 5.34
N ILE A 98 4.54 -8.11 4.75
CA ILE A 98 4.86 -9.38 5.45
C ILE A 98 5.95 -9.17 6.49
N ASN A 99 6.95 -8.38 6.14
CA ASN A 99 8.09 -8.07 7.00
C ASN A 99 7.89 -6.68 7.62
N LYS A 100 8.36 -6.54 8.87
CA LYS A 100 8.45 -5.24 9.53
C LYS A 100 9.57 -4.42 8.91
N LEU A 101 9.43 -3.10 8.96
CA LEU A 101 10.44 -2.16 8.52
C LEU A 101 11.58 -2.11 9.54
N PHE A 102 12.82 -2.12 9.05
CA PHE A 102 13.98 -1.96 9.92
C PHE A 102 14.02 -0.56 10.50
N TYR A 103 13.96 -0.47 11.83
CA TYR A 103 14.13 0.78 12.55
C TYR A 103 15.60 0.94 12.92
N LEU A 104 16.32 1.71 12.11
CA LEU A 104 17.75 1.97 12.28
C LEU A 104 17.99 3.21 13.16
N PRO A 105 19.13 3.31 13.87
CA PRO A 105 19.42 4.45 14.74
C PRO A 105 19.42 5.82 14.05
N ASP A 106 19.62 5.86 12.73
CA ASP A 106 19.62 7.07 11.92
C ASP A 106 18.21 7.45 11.39
N ALA A 107 17.19 6.64 11.64
CA ALA A 107 15.78 6.93 11.34
C ALA A 107 15.16 7.86 12.41
N VAL A 108 15.71 9.06 12.55
CA VAL A 108 15.23 10.06 13.51
C VAL A 108 14.21 11.01 12.89
N VAL A 109 13.40 11.68 13.72
CA VAL A 109 12.48 12.74 13.27
C VAL A 109 13.27 13.80 12.48
N GLY A 110 12.74 14.21 11.33
CA GLY A 110 13.41 15.10 10.38
C GLY A 110 14.25 14.40 9.32
N SER A 111 14.57 13.10 9.49
CA SER A 111 15.31 12.34 8.48
C SER A 111 14.46 12.03 7.24
N LYS A 112 15.10 11.88 6.08
CA LYS A 112 14.45 11.53 4.79
C LYS A 112 14.96 10.18 4.29
N GLY A 113 14.07 9.39 3.69
CA GLY A 113 14.41 8.11 3.04
C GLY A 113 14.87 6.99 4.00
N LYS A 114 14.70 7.15 5.31
CA LYS A 114 15.05 6.13 6.33
C LYS A 114 13.88 5.25 6.73
N LEU A 115 12.70 5.85 6.80
CA LEU A 115 11.41 5.20 6.98
C LEU A 115 10.40 5.86 6.03
N PRO A 116 9.30 5.16 5.72
CA PRO A 116 8.16 5.78 5.03
C PRO A 116 7.70 7.02 5.79
N SER A 117 7.53 8.11 5.06
CA SER A 117 7.21 9.41 5.64
C SER A 117 5.74 9.77 5.49
N ARG A 118 5.00 9.04 4.64
CA ARG A 118 3.57 9.22 4.37
C ARG A 118 2.77 8.00 4.75
N TYR A 119 1.54 8.24 5.18
CA TYR A 119 0.60 7.18 5.51
C TYR A 119 -0.85 7.62 5.39
N VAL A 120 -1.77 6.65 5.32
CA VAL A 120 -3.19 6.82 5.58
C VAL A 120 -3.73 5.60 6.32
N ILE A 121 -4.72 5.82 7.18
CA ILE A 121 -5.45 4.75 7.87
C ILE A 121 -6.83 4.62 7.24
N VAL A 122 -7.13 3.47 6.66
CA VAL A 122 -8.44 3.16 6.04
C VAL A 122 -8.99 1.87 6.64
N LYS A 123 -10.20 1.93 7.21
CA LYS A 123 -10.87 0.84 7.93
C LYS A 123 -9.95 0.15 8.94
N SER A 124 -9.28 0.97 9.75
CA SER A 124 -8.29 0.55 10.77
C SER A 124 -7.09 -0.23 10.23
N LYS A 125 -6.77 -0.07 8.95
CA LYS A 125 -5.59 -0.66 8.30
C LYS A 125 -4.63 0.42 7.86
N LEU A 126 -3.34 0.16 8.05
CA LEU A 126 -2.28 1.10 7.73
C LEU A 126 -1.84 0.92 6.28
N PHE A 127 -1.82 2.03 5.55
CA PHE A 127 -1.18 2.16 4.24
C PHE A 127 -0.06 3.17 4.36
N TYR A 128 1.14 2.85 3.90
CA TYR A 128 2.29 3.77 3.94
C TYR A 128 3.06 3.76 2.63
N TRP A 129 3.80 4.85 2.36
CA TRP A 129 4.72 4.94 1.22
C TRP A 129 5.88 5.88 1.51
N ASP A 130 6.95 5.70 0.74
CA ASP A 130 8.12 6.57 0.76
C ASP A 130 7.83 7.85 -0.03
N ASP A 131 8.14 9.00 0.56
CA ASP A 131 8.15 10.31 -0.08
C ASP A 131 9.48 10.99 0.28
N ASP A 132 10.39 10.99 -0.69
CA ASP A 132 11.76 11.50 -0.53
C ASP A 132 11.81 13.01 -0.22
N ASP A 133 10.74 13.73 -0.58
CA ASP A 133 10.63 15.16 -0.34
C ASP A 133 10.06 15.48 1.05
N TYR A 134 9.45 14.50 1.72
CA TYR A 134 8.84 14.67 3.03
C TYR A 134 9.64 14.00 4.15
N PRO A 135 10.13 14.76 5.14
CA PRO A 135 10.86 14.18 6.26
C PRO A 135 9.94 13.38 7.20
N LEU A 136 10.53 12.40 7.91
CA LEU A 136 9.86 11.63 8.95
C LEU A 136 9.38 12.56 10.07
N THR A 137 8.09 12.50 10.41
CA THR A 137 7.50 13.27 11.52
C THR A 137 7.34 12.41 12.77
N GLU A 138 7.18 13.05 13.94
CA GLU A 138 6.81 12.35 15.18
C GLU A 138 5.50 11.57 15.03
N GLU A 139 4.54 12.17 14.32
CA GLU A 139 3.25 11.56 14.04
C GLU A 139 3.39 10.28 13.22
N THR A 140 4.09 10.33 12.09
CA THR A 140 4.30 9.14 11.23
C THR A 140 5.05 8.06 12.00
N LEU A 141 6.10 8.40 12.74
CA LEU A 141 6.84 7.44 13.56
C LEU A 141 5.96 6.80 14.64
N SER A 142 5.12 7.60 15.31
CA SER A 142 4.15 7.12 16.30
C SER A 142 3.14 6.15 15.69
N VAL A 143 2.63 6.44 14.48
CA VAL A 143 1.71 5.56 13.76
C VAL A 143 2.37 4.24 13.38
N LEU A 144 3.59 4.28 12.84
CA LEU A 144 4.34 3.06 12.50
C LEU A 144 4.55 2.17 13.74
N LYS A 145 4.89 2.77 14.89
CA LYS A 145 4.99 2.06 16.18
C LYS A 145 3.66 1.49 16.65
N LYS A 146 2.58 2.28 16.59
CA LYS A 146 1.22 1.87 17.00
C LYS A 146 0.72 0.64 16.24
N TYR A 147 1.05 0.54 14.96
CA TYR A 147 0.67 -0.60 14.12
C TYR A 147 1.67 -1.77 14.19
N ASP A 148 2.70 -1.70 15.05
CA ASP A 148 3.76 -2.71 15.15
C ASP A 148 4.47 -2.95 13.80
N ALA A 149 4.62 -1.90 12.99
CA ALA A 149 5.21 -1.97 11.66
C ALA A 149 6.75 -1.98 11.67
N LEU A 150 7.38 -1.76 12.82
CA LEU A 150 8.83 -1.57 12.97
C LEU A 150 9.47 -2.74 13.72
N THR A 151 10.69 -3.10 13.31
CA THR A 151 11.55 -4.01 14.06
C THR A 151 12.92 -3.37 14.25
N ASP A 152 13.44 -3.42 15.47
CA ASP A 152 14.81 -3.00 15.72
C ASP A 152 15.77 -3.99 15.04
N MET A 153 16.91 -3.48 14.55
CA MET A 153 18.05 -4.37 14.32
C MET A 153 18.62 -4.77 15.67
N ILE A 154 18.66 -6.07 15.96
CA ILE A 154 19.36 -6.57 17.14
C ILE A 154 20.82 -6.10 17.05
N HIS A 155 21.33 -5.54 18.15
CA HIS A 155 22.69 -4.97 18.25
C HIS A 155 23.82 -5.90 17.77
N ASP A 156 23.55 -7.19 17.63
CA ASP A 156 24.50 -8.24 17.23
C ASP A 156 24.58 -8.49 15.72
N ARG A 157 24.09 -7.56 14.87
CA ARG A 157 24.08 -7.69 13.40
C ARG A 157 23.24 -8.86 12.89
N VAL A 158 22.37 -9.43 13.72
CA VAL A 158 21.42 -10.46 13.31
C VAL A 158 20.24 -9.76 12.66
N LEU A 159 20.14 -9.90 11.34
CA LEU A 159 18.94 -9.52 10.60
C LEU A 159 17.78 -10.40 11.09
N PRO A 160 16.66 -9.85 11.58
CA PRO A 160 15.47 -10.66 11.81
C PRO A 160 15.11 -11.39 10.51
N GLU A 161 14.64 -12.63 10.68
CA GLU A 161 14.35 -13.52 9.56
C GLU A 161 13.30 -12.87 8.65
N THR A 162 13.70 -12.52 7.43
CA THR A 162 12.78 -11.99 6.43
C THR A 162 12.00 -13.15 5.82
N VAL A 163 10.69 -13.13 5.97
CA VAL A 163 9.81 -14.10 5.32
C VAL A 163 9.72 -13.75 3.84
N LEU A 164 10.13 -14.69 2.99
CA LEU A 164 9.90 -14.65 1.56
C LEU A 164 8.76 -15.60 1.22
N ASP A 165 7.63 -15.06 0.78
CA ASP A 165 6.48 -15.83 0.33
C ASP A 165 6.15 -15.47 -1.12
N GLU A 166 6.64 -16.28 -2.05
CA GLU A 166 6.41 -16.12 -3.49
C GLU A 166 4.94 -16.37 -3.90
N SER A 167 4.12 -16.91 -2.99
CA SER A 167 2.69 -17.09 -3.22
C SER A 167 1.89 -15.81 -2.93
N LYS A 168 2.42 -14.90 -2.10
CA LYS A 168 1.75 -13.62 -1.81
C LYS A 168 1.67 -12.79 -3.09
N LYS A 169 0.45 -12.31 -3.34
CA LYS A 169 0.15 -11.45 -4.48
C LYS A 169 0.12 -10.00 -4.01
N SER A 170 0.65 -9.12 -4.84
CA SER A 170 0.39 -7.69 -4.78
C SER A 170 -0.72 -7.31 -5.76
N ILE A 171 -1.37 -6.18 -5.49
CA ILE A 171 -2.33 -5.59 -6.42
C ILE A 171 -1.66 -4.43 -7.14
N HIS A 172 -1.80 -4.40 -8.45
CA HIS A 172 -1.25 -3.37 -9.31
C HIS A 172 -2.39 -2.63 -9.99
N TYR A 173 -2.45 -1.32 -9.78
CA TYR A 173 -3.38 -0.41 -10.43
C TYR A 173 -2.62 0.34 -11.52
N TYR A 174 -3.03 0.12 -12.77
CA TYR A 174 -2.48 0.77 -13.95
C TYR A 174 -3.40 1.90 -14.34
N PHE A 175 -3.02 3.14 -14.02
CA PHE A 175 -3.75 4.34 -14.35
C PHE A 175 -3.25 4.92 -15.67
N CYS A 176 -4.17 5.52 -16.43
CA CYS A 176 -3.79 6.38 -17.54
C CYS A 176 -3.35 7.74 -17.02
N ARG A 177 -2.16 8.19 -17.44
CA ARG A 177 -1.61 9.48 -17.01
C ARG A 177 -2.51 10.68 -17.33
N ASN A 178 -3.23 10.64 -18.46
CA ASN A 178 -4.12 11.70 -18.87
C ASN A 178 -5.53 11.61 -18.22
N ASN A 179 -5.85 10.50 -17.54
CA ASN A 179 -7.15 10.30 -16.89
C ASN A 179 -7.08 9.22 -15.80
N LEU A 180 -6.98 9.63 -14.54
CA LEU A 180 -6.89 8.73 -13.39
C LEU A 180 -8.19 7.95 -13.10
N LEU A 181 -9.34 8.38 -13.63
CA LEU A 181 -10.57 7.58 -13.53
C LEU A 181 -10.53 6.36 -14.46
N LYS A 182 -9.56 6.33 -15.38
CA LYS A 182 -9.35 5.24 -16.31
C LYS A 182 -8.17 4.39 -15.86
N TYR A 183 -8.50 3.31 -15.15
CA TYR A 183 -7.49 2.37 -14.70
C TYR A 183 -7.90 0.91 -14.89
N LYS A 184 -6.91 0.02 -14.77
CA LYS A 184 -7.12 -1.42 -14.65
C LYS A 184 -6.37 -1.96 -13.44
N ARG A 185 -7.02 -2.86 -12.73
CA ARG A 185 -6.44 -3.61 -11.61
C ARG A 185 -5.96 -4.98 -12.08
N ALA A 186 -4.80 -5.41 -11.62
CA ALA A 186 -4.30 -6.77 -11.79
C ALA A 186 -3.70 -7.30 -10.47
N ALA A 187 -3.79 -8.61 -10.25
CA ALA A 187 -3.16 -9.28 -9.11
C ALA A 187 -2.05 -10.19 -9.61
N SER A 188 -0.87 -10.15 -9.00
CA SER A 188 0.29 -10.93 -9.41
C SER A 188 1.25 -11.12 -8.24
N SER A 189 1.94 -12.26 -8.18
CA SER A 189 3.10 -12.45 -7.28
C SER A 189 4.39 -11.85 -7.85
N LYS A 190 4.41 -11.53 -9.15
CA LYS A 190 5.50 -10.79 -9.80
C LYS A 190 5.24 -9.29 -9.67
N SER A 191 6.26 -8.52 -9.31
CA SER A 191 6.21 -7.05 -9.33
C SER A 191 5.76 -6.50 -10.68
N ALA A 192 4.98 -5.40 -10.67
CA ALA A 192 4.65 -4.69 -11.89
C ALA A 192 5.92 -4.30 -12.65
N GLY A 193 5.90 -4.54 -13.97
CA GLY A 193 7.07 -4.39 -14.85
C GLY A 193 7.75 -5.72 -15.20
N TYR A 194 7.61 -6.76 -14.38
CA TYR A 194 8.18 -8.10 -14.66
C TYR A 194 7.18 -9.07 -15.30
N TYR A 195 6.04 -8.54 -15.73
CA TYR A 195 5.04 -9.22 -16.53
C TYR A 195 4.33 -8.17 -17.39
N ARG A 196 3.69 -8.62 -18.48
CA ARG A 196 3.01 -7.71 -19.40
C ARG A 196 1.84 -6.99 -18.70
N PRO A 197 1.79 -5.64 -18.73
CA PRO A 197 0.68 -4.90 -18.15
C PRO A 197 -0.64 -5.20 -18.88
N PRO A 198 -1.79 -5.02 -18.20
CA PRO A 198 -3.09 -5.17 -18.86
C PRO A 198 -3.24 -4.15 -19.98
N LYS A 199 -3.84 -4.56 -21.11
CA LYS A 199 -4.13 -3.65 -22.23
C LYS A 199 -5.08 -2.54 -21.76
N LEU A 200 -4.60 -1.31 -21.70
CA LEU A 200 -5.36 -0.13 -21.29
C LEU A 200 -5.27 0.93 -22.40
N LYS A 201 -6.41 1.35 -22.95
CA LYS A 201 -6.46 2.34 -24.04
C LYS A 201 -6.45 3.75 -23.45
N CYS A 202 -5.32 4.34 -23.13
CA CYS A 202 -5.33 5.63 -22.44
C CYS A 202 -5.84 6.82 -23.26
N GLY A 203 -5.99 6.68 -24.58
CA GLY A 203 -6.14 7.86 -25.43
C GLY A 203 -4.83 8.65 -25.44
N ASN A 204 -4.69 9.53 -26.41
CA ASN A 204 -3.59 10.50 -26.42
C ASN A 204 -3.98 11.66 -25.50
#